data_AF-A0A133RTN7-F1
#
_entry.id   AF-A0A133RTN7-F1
#
_cell.length_a   1.000
_cell.length_b   1.000
_cell.length_c   1.000
_cell.angle_alpha   90.00
_cell.angle_beta   90.00
_cell.angle_gamma   90.00
#
_symmetry.space_group_name_H-M   'P 1'
#
loop_
_entity.id
_entity.type
_entity.pdbx_description
1 polymer ?
#
loop_
_entity_poly.entity_id
_entity_poly.type
_entity_poly.pdbx_seq_one_letter_code
_entity_poly.pdbx_strand_id
1 'polypeptide(L)'
;MVRKSDFLMEMSGNRNLFHTILLNGFLASIECEEFTNASYFKRVIEEHFYNENETYFRIVYLWAEGLLDSKQGRVKEGQKKMEDAVRIFEMLGCNKSAEYYRKTTDC
;
A
#
# COMPACT_ATOMS: atom_id res chain seq x y z
N MET A 1 -14.75 24.22 0.08
CA MET A 1 -13.30 24.41 0.34
C MET A 1 -12.60 23.24 -0.31
N VAL A 2 -11.77 23.46 -1.34
CA VAL A 2 -11.06 22.38 -2.04
C VAL A 2 -10.01 21.82 -1.09
N ARG A 3 -10.01 20.50 -0.84
CA ARG A 3 -8.94 19.90 -0.02
C ARG A 3 -7.67 19.85 -0.85
N LYS A 4 -6.51 20.02 -0.22
CA LYS A 4 -5.21 19.92 -0.91
C LYS A 4 -5.02 18.58 -1.63
N SER A 5 -5.63 17.50 -1.11
CA SER A 5 -5.67 16.19 -1.75
C SER A 5 -6.34 16.24 -3.12
N ASP A 6 -7.50 16.88 -3.21
CA ASP A 6 -8.33 16.93 -4.42
C ASP A 6 -7.60 17.68 -5.52
N PHE A 7 -6.97 18.80 -5.17
CA PHE A 7 -6.18 19.61 -6.11
C PHE A 7 -4.97 18.86 -6.69
N LEU A 8 -4.25 18.11 -5.86
CA LEU A 8 -3.08 17.33 -6.32
C LEU A 8 -3.49 16.18 -7.25
N MET A 9 -4.72 15.67 -7.12
CA MET A 9 -5.24 14.56 -7.92
C MET A 9 -5.74 14.97 -9.31
N GLU A 10 -6.22 16.20 -9.47
CA GLU A 10 -6.69 16.73 -10.77
C GLU A 10 -5.55 16.93 -11.77
N MET A 11 -4.31 17.08 -11.29
CA MET A 11 -3.14 17.16 -12.15
C MET A 11 -2.68 15.75 -12.53
N SER A 12 -2.95 15.31 -13.76
CA SER A 12 -2.62 13.95 -14.25
C SER A 12 -1.15 13.54 -14.03
N GLY A 13 -0.21 14.47 -14.09
CA GLY A 13 1.21 14.23 -13.77
C GLY A 13 1.51 13.97 -12.27
N ASN A 14 0.60 14.38 -11.38
CA ASN A 14 0.75 14.26 -9.93
C ASN A 14 0.03 13.06 -9.34
N ARG A 15 -0.82 12.34 -10.07
CA ARG A 15 -1.58 11.19 -9.54
C ARG A 15 -0.66 10.07 -9.04
N ASN A 16 0.33 9.66 -9.84
CA ASN A 16 1.32 8.66 -9.41
C ASN A 16 2.13 9.12 -8.20
N LEU A 17 2.51 10.40 -8.18
CA LEU A 17 3.23 11.00 -7.05
C LEU A 17 2.37 10.99 -5.78
N PHE A 18 1.10 11.36 -5.90
CA PHE A 18 0.14 11.36 -4.82
C PHE A 18 -0.08 9.95 -4.26
N HIS A 19 -0.32 8.97 -5.13
CA HIS A 19 -0.43 7.56 -4.74
C HIS A 19 0.82 7.05 -4.04
N THR A 20 2.00 7.43 -4.54
CA THR A 20 3.28 7.07 -3.93
C THR A 20 3.42 7.69 -2.53
N ILE A 21 3.08 8.97 -2.37
CA ILE A 21 3.14 9.66 -1.07
C ILE A 21 2.19 9.01 -0.06
N LEU A 22 0.94 8.75 -0.47
CA LEU A 22 -0.05 8.13 0.41
C LEU A 22 0.36 6.73 0.85
N LEU A 23 0.84 5.91 -0.09
CA LEU A 23 1.22 4.54 0.19
C LEU A 23 2.47 4.44 1.05
N ASN A 24 3.46 5.32 0.82
CA ASN A 24 4.63 5.43 1.69
C ASN A 24 4.26 5.94 3.08
N GLY A 25 3.36 6.92 3.18
CA GLY A 25 2.83 7.40 4.45
C GLY A 25 2.08 6.30 5.22
N PHE A 26 1.31 5.48 4.51
CA PHE A 26 0.63 4.32 5.09
C PHE A 26 1.63 3.30 5.64
N LEU A 27 2.59 2.86 4.83
CA LEU A 27 3.64 1.91 5.22
C LEU A 27 4.45 2.41 6.43
N ALA A 28 4.97 3.64 6.36
CA ALA A 28 5.73 4.23 7.45
C ALA A 28 4.92 4.34 8.75
N SER A 29 3.62 4.65 8.66
CA SER A 29 2.76 4.69 9.84
C SER A 29 2.53 3.30 10.44
N ILE A 30 2.46 2.24 9.61
CA ILE A 30 2.35 0.86 10.11
C ILE A 30 3.67 0.42 10.78
N GLU A 31 4.80 0.72 10.17
CA GLU A 31 6.14 0.38 10.69
C GLU A 31 6.42 1.05 12.04
N CYS A 32 6.02 2.31 12.19
CA CYS A 32 6.11 3.05 13.45
C CYS A 32 4.98 2.71 14.45
N GLU A 33 4.08 1.78 14.11
CA GLU A 33 2.90 1.41 14.93
C GLU A 33 1.97 2.59 15.27
N GLU A 34 1.99 3.64 14.43
CA GLU A 34 1.13 4.82 14.51
C GLU A 34 -0.22 4.54 13.84
N PHE A 35 -1.02 3.64 14.44
CA PHE A 35 -2.23 3.09 13.81
C PHE A 35 -3.31 4.12 13.49
N THR A 36 -3.38 5.22 14.23
CA THR A 36 -4.28 6.35 13.91
C THR A 36 -3.91 6.98 12.57
N ASN A 37 -2.62 7.21 12.33
CA ASN A 37 -2.12 7.75 11.06
C ASN A 37 -2.26 6.71 9.93
N ALA A 38 -1.97 5.44 10.21
CA ALA A 38 -2.18 4.36 9.24
C ALA A 38 -3.66 4.30 8.81
N SER A 39 -4.59 4.43 9.74
CA SER A 39 -6.04 4.47 9.45
C SER A 39 -6.42 5.70 8.62
N TYR A 40 -5.81 6.85 8.88
CA TYR A 40 -6.00 8.06 8.07
C TYR A 40 -5.54 7.84 6.62
N PHE A 41 -4.31 7.35 6.41
CA PHE A 41 -3.80 7.11 5.06
C PHE A 41 -4.61 6.05 4.33
N LYS A 42 -4.99 4.96 5.02
CA LYS A 42 -5.86 3.92 4.46
C LYS A 42 -7.16 4.51 3.92
N ARG A 43 -7.86 5.32 4.72
CA ARG A 43 -9.09 5.98 4.31
C ARG A 43 -8.89 6.87 3.08
N VAL A 44 -7.83 7.69 3.05
CA VAL A 44 -7.57 8.59 1.91
C VAL A 44 -7.22 7.81 0.64
N ILE A 45 -6.48 6.69 0.76
CA ILE A 45 -6.22 5.78 -0.36
C ILE A 45 -7.53 5.19 -0.88
N GLU A 46 -8.43 4.72 0.00
CA GLU A 46 -9.71 4.12 -0.39
C GLU A 46 -10.68 5.14 -1.02
N GLU A 47 -10.71 6.39 -0.53
CA GLU A 47 -11.48 7.49 -1.13
C GLU A 47 -11.03 7.81 -2.57
N HIS A 48 -9.76 7.55 -2.87
CA HIS A 48 -9.15 7.83 -4.17
C HIS A 48 -8.50 6.59 -4.77
N PHE A 49 -9.17 5.44 -4.66
CA PHE A 49 -8.55 4.15 -4.95
C PHE A 49 -7.99 4.05 -6.38
N TYR A 50 -7.05 3.13 -6.52
CA TYR A 50 -6.33 2.91 -7.76
C TYR A 50 -7.27 2.38 -8.86
N ASN A 51 -7.07 2.86 -10.08
CA ASN A 51 -7.70 2.31 -11.28
C ASN A 51 -7.19 0.90 -11.56
N GLU A 52 -7.90 0.15 -12.39
CA GLU A 52 -7.54 -1.24 -12.71
C GLU A 52 -6.10 -1.38 -13.25
N ASN A 53 -5.70 -0.44 -14.12
CA ASN A 53 -4.38 -0.37 -14.74
C ASN A 53 -3.28 0.20 -13.82
N GLU A 54 -3.62 0.72 -12.65
CA GLU A 54 -2.68 1.15 -11.61
C GLU A 54 -2.26 -0.05 -10.73
N THR A 55 -2.03 -1.19 -11.38
CA THR A 55 -1.91 -2.52 -10.75
C THR A 55 -0.76 -2.59 -9.76
N TYR A 56 0.36 -1.90 -10.02
CA TYR A 56 1.48 -1.83 -9.08
C TYR A 56 1.05 -1.33 -7.70
N PHE A 57 0.32 -0.22 -7.65
CA PHE A 57 -0.15 0.35 -6.38
C PHE A 57 -1.14 -0.58 -5.68
N ARG A 58 -2.00 -1.26 -6.44
CA ARG A 58 -2.95 -2.25 -5.89
C ARG A 58 -2.23 -3.43 -5.23
N ILE A 59 -1.16 -3.93 -5.84
CA ILE A 59 -0.37 -5.04 -5.28
C ILE A 59 0.36 -4.58 -4.00
N VAL A 60 1.01 -3.42 -4.02
CA VAL A 60 1.71 -2.90 -2.84
C VAL A 60 0.73 -2.58 -1.71
N TYR A 61 -0.45 -2.05 -2.02
CA TYR A 61 -1.50 -1.80 -1.03
C TYR A 61 -2.02 -3.10 -0.41
N LEU A 62 -2.23 -4.16 -1.20
CA LEU A 62 -2.57 -5.49 -0.67
C LEU A 62 -1.52 -5.98 0.33
N TRP A 63 -0.24 -5.81 -0.01
CA TRP A 63 0.86 -6.16 0.89
C TRP A 63 0.84 -5.31 2.17
N ALA A 64 0.64 -4.00 2.06
CA ALA A 64 0.56 -3.07 3.20
C ALA A 64 -0.64 -3.36 4.12
N GLU A 65 -1.79 -3.72 3.56
CA GLU A 65 -2.93 -4.19 4.36
C GLU A 65 -2.60 -5.48 5.11
N GLY A 66 -1.86 -6.39 4.48
CA GLY A 66 -1.38 -7.60 5.14
C GLY A 66 -0.45 -7.29 6.31
N LEU A 67 0.47 -6.33 6.14
CA LEU A 67 1.34 -5.86 7.22
C LEU A 67 0.53 -5.27 8.39
N LEU A 68 -0.46 -4.42 8.10
CA LEU A 68 -1.34 -3.84 9.11
C LEU A 68 -2.14 -4.91 9.86
N ASP A 69 -2.72 -5.88 9.14
CA ASP A 69 -3.46 -7.00 9.73
C ASP A 69 -2.55 -7.80 10.68
N SER A 70 -1.33 -8.12 10.25
CA SER A 70 -0.34 -8.82 11.07
C SER A 70 0.02 -8.04 12.33
N LYS A 71 0.32 -6.74 12.21
CA LYS A 71 0.63 -5.85 13.34
C LYS A 71 -0.53 -5.67 14.32
N GLN A 72 -1.77 -5.82 13.85
CA GLN A 72 -2.98 -5.76 14.68
C GLN A 72 -3.43 -7.13 15.23
N GLY A 73 -2.59 -8.17 15.11
CA GLY A 73 -2.83 -9.49 15.67
C GLY A 73 -3.60 -10.46 14.76
N ARG A 74 -4.01 -10.04 13.56
CA ARG A 74 -4.59 -10.92 12.52
C ARG A 74 -3.48 -11.53 11.67
N VAL A 75 -2.54 -12.21 12.32
CA VAL A 75 -1.27 -12.65 11.72
C VAL A 75 -1.47 -13.57 10.51
N LYS A 76 -2.41 -14.51 10.58
CA LYS A 76 -2.62 -15.48 9.48
C LYS A 76 -3.21 -14.81 8.24
N GLU A 77 -4.21 -13.95 8.43
CA GLU A 77 -4.85 -13.20 7.36
C GLU A 77 -3.86 -12.20 6.75
N GLY A 78 -3.07 -11.54 7.60
CA GLY A 78 -2.06 -10.58 7.18
C GLY A 78 -0.95 -11.23 6.37
N GLN A 79 -0.38 -12.33 6.87
CA GLN A 79 0.63 -13.11 6.16
C GLN A 79 0.12 -13.58 4.80
N LYS A 80 -1.10 -14.11 4.73
CA LYS A 80 -1.70 -14.54 3.46
C LYS A 80 -1.77 -13.39 2.44
N LYS A 81 -2.22 -12.19 2.85
CA LYS A 81 -2.27 -11.03 1.94
C LYS A 81 -0.87 -10.63 1.43
N MET A 82 0.13 -10.65 2.31
CA MET A 82 1.52 -10.34 1.94
C MET A 82 2.08 -11.38 0.95
N GLU A 83 1.86 -12.67 1.20
CA GLU A 83 2.25 -13.77 0.32
C GLU A 83 1.55 -13.69 -1.05
N ASP A 84 0.24 -13.42 -1.06
CA ASP A 84 -0.52 -13.25 -2.29
C ASP A 84 0.02 -12.08 -3.13
N ALA A 85 0.36 -10.95 -2.50
CA ALA A 85 0.98 -9.81 -3.19
C ALA A 85 2.35 -10.15 -3.80
N VAL A 86 3.22 -10.85 -3.06
CA VAL A 86 4.51 -11.34 -3.56
C VAL A 86 4.31 -12.28 -4.74
N ARG A 87 3.36 -13.20 -4.64
CA ARG A 87 3.03 -14.16 -5.71
C ARG A 87 2.53 -13.46 -6.98
N ILE A 88 1.74 -12.38 -6.85
CA ILE A 88 1.33 -11.58 -8.02
C ILE A 88 2.55 -10.96 -8.70
N PHE A 89 3.51 -10.40 -7.94
CA PHE A 89 4.74 -9.89 -8.54
C PHE A 89 5.53 -10.98 -9.28
N GLU A 90 5.63 -12.19 -8.73
CA GLU A 90 6.28 -13.33 -9.41
C GLU A 90 5.56 -13.70 -10.71
N MET A 91 4.22 -13.79 -10.68
CA MET A 91 3.40 -14.11 -11.86
C MET A 91 3.56 -13.10 -12.99
N LEU A 92 3.77 -11.82 -12.64
CA LEU A 92 4.02 -10.75 -13.60
C LEU A 92 5.49 -10.64 -14.04
N GLY A 93 6.39 -11.48 -13.52
CA GLY A 93 7.83 -11.42 -13.80
C GLY A 93 8.55 -10.24 -13.13
N CYS A 94 7.92 -9.58 -12.14
CA CYS A 94 8.47 -8.45 -11.39
C CYS A 94 9.40 -8.93 -10.26
N ASN A 95 10.44 -9.70 -10.60
CA ASN A 95 11.27 -10.41 -9.62
C ASN A 95 11.93 -9.50 -8.57
N LYS A 96 12.35 -8.28 -8.96
CA LYS A 96 12.94 -7.31 -8.02
C LYS A 96 11.94 -6.88 -6.95
N SER A 97 10.69 -6.63 -7.33
CA SER A 97 9.62 -6.26 -6.39
C SER A 97 9.24 -7.45 -5.51
N ALA A 98 9.12 -8.65 -6.09
CA ALA A 98 8.85 -9.88 -5.33
C ALA A 98 9.92 -10.16 -4.27
N GLU A 99 11.21 -9.98 -4.62
CA GLU A 99 12.33 -10.15 -3.68
C GLU A 99 12.28 -9.10 -2.57
N TYR A 100 12.06 -7.83 -2.92
CA TYR A 100 11.97 -6.73 -1.95
C TYR A 100 10.87 -6.98 -0.91
N TYR A 101 9.64 -7.25 -1.35
CA TYR A 101 8.48 -7.43 -0.46
C TYR A 101 8.46 -8.77 0.29
N ARG A 102 9.32 -9.71 -0.08
CA ARG A 102 9.54 -10.94 0.68
C ARG A 102 10.52 -10.71 1.82
N LYS A 103 11.63 -10.00 1.60
CA LYS A 103 12.62 -9.76 2.66
C LYS A 103 12.07 -8.94 3.82
N THR A 104 11.08 -8.09 3.54
CA THR A 104 10.43 -7.25 4.55
C THR A 104 9.51 -8.02 5.51
N THR A 105 9.21 -9.30 5.28
CA THR A 105 8.47 -10.15 6.25
C THR A 105 9.34 -10.78 7.33
N ASP A 106 10.67 -10.76 7.15
CA ASP A 106 11.62 -11.50 8.01
C ASP A 106 12.22 -10.65 9.16
N CYS A 107 11.72 -9.42 9.38
CA CYS A 107 12.15 -8.50 10.43
C CYS A 107 11.14 -8.36 11.57
#